data_AF-K0VUD6-F1
#
_entry.id   AF-K0VUD6-F1
#
_cell.length_a   1.000
_cell.length_b   1.000
_cell.length_c   1.000
_cell.angle_alpha   90.00
_cell.angle_beta   90.00
_cell.angle_gamma   90.00
#
_symmetry.space_group_name_H-M   'P 1'
#
loop_
_entity.id
_entity.type
_entity.pdbx_description
1 polymer ?
#
loop_
_entity_poly.entity_id
_entity_poly.type
_entity_poly.pdbx_seq_one_letter_code
_entity_poly.pdbx_strand_id
1 'polypeptide(L)'
;AALQVLLSDGVGPTFNSMTVDSDTSTSDTLMLFATGAAAEDGQARIERADDPRVAAFRAALNEVLKDLSLQVVRDGEGATKMLEITVTGAESDAAAKRIALSIANSPLVKTAAAGEDANWGRIVMAVGKSGEMADRDRLAIWFGDVRVAVNGERDPDYSEQAASDVMKAQDIPVKVDIGLGTGSATVWTCDLTKEYVAINGDYRS
;
A
#
# COMPACT_ATOMS: atom_id res chain seq x y z
N ALA A 1 -25.35 4.74 -13.01
CA ALA A 1 -25.14 3.53 -12.18
C ALA A 1 -23.78 2.89 -12.46
N ALA A 2 -23.46 2.56 -13.72
CA ALA A 2 -22.16 1.97 -14.08
C ALA A 2 -20.95 2.72 -13.52
N LEU A 3 -20.86 4.05 -13.74
CA LEU A 3 -19.72 4.86 -13.32
C LEU A 3 -19.43 4.80 -11.81
N GLN A 4 -20.47 4.81 -10.97
CA GLN A 4 -20.32 4.72 -9.52
C GLN A 4 -19.76 3.37 -9.10
N VAL A 5 -20.23 2.27 -9.71
CA VAL A 5 -19.71 0.92 -9.43
C VAL A 5 -18.24 0.84 -9.81
N LEU A 6 -17.87 1.35 -11.00
CA LEU A 6 -16.49 1.37 -11.46
C LEU A 6 -15.58 2.16 -10.51
N LEU A 7 -16.02 3.33 -10.06
CA LEU A 7 -15.27 4.16 -9.13
C LEU A 7 -15.13 3.47 -7.77
N SER A 8 -16.23 2.95 -7.21
CA SER A 8 -16.21 2.26 -5.92
C SER A 8 -15.31 1.02 -5.93
N ASP A 9 -15.34 0.23 -7.01
CA ASP A 9 -14.46 -0.94 -7.18
C ASP A 9 -12.99 -0.52 -7.27
N GLY A 10 -12.70 0.57 -7.99
CA GLY A 10 -11.33 1.06 -8.22
C GLY A 10 -10.71 1.79 -7.01
N VAL A 11 -11.52 2.44 -6.17
CA VAL A 11 -11.06 3.15 -4.96
C VAL A 11 -10.52 2.20 -3.89
N GLY A 12 -11.16 1.03 -3.74
CA GLY A 12 -10.76 0.01 -2.75
C GLY A 12 -9.26 -0.33 -2.77
N PRO A 13 -8.71 -0.80 -3.91
CA PRO A 13 -7.30 -1.17 -4.05
C PRO A 13 -6.36 0.00 -4.36
N THR A 14 -6.84 1.27 -4.36
CA THR A 14 -6.02 2.46 -4.66
C THR A 14 -6.01 3.41 -3.47
N PHE A 15 -6.82 4.46 -3.48
CA PHE A 15 -6.92 5.47 -2.42
C PHE A 15 -7.23 4.86 -1.04
N ASN A 16 -8.08 3.83 -0.96
CA ASN A 16 -8.38 3.16 0.31
C ASN A 16 -7.31 2.13 0.73
N SER A 17 -6.21 2.01 -0.02
CA SER A 17 -5.09 1.11 0.26
C SER A 17 -3.78 1.90 0.32
N MET A 18 -3.83 3.16 0.73
CA MET A 18 -2.65 3.96 1.03
C MET A 18 -2.78 4.66 2.37
N THR A 19 -1.65 5.10 2.93
CA THR A 19 -1.62 5.93 4.14
C THR A 19 -0.30 6.69 4.25
N VAL A 20 -0.35 7.96 4.67
CA VAL A 20 0.85 8.75 4.99
C VAL A 20 1.14 8.66 6.48
N ASP A 21 0.20 9.08 7.33
CA ASP A 21 0.39 9.25 8.77
C ASP A 21 -0.74 8.64 9.62
N SER A 22 -1.64 7.88 9.01
CA SER A 22 -2.83 7.25 9.60
C SER A 22 -4.01 8.18 9.97
N ASP A 23 -3.89 9.50 9.74
CA ASP A 23 -4.95 10.45 10.08
C ASP A 23 -5.87 10.73 8.88
N THR A 24 -7.04 10.08 8.87
CA THR A 24 -8.04 10.29 7.81
C THR A 24 -8.62 11.70 7.87
N SER A 25 -8.55 12.43 6.75
CA SER A 25 -9.08 13.79 6.64
C SER A 25 -10.61 13.83 6.75
N THR A 26 -11.13 14.93 7.28
CA THR A 26 -12.59 15.18 7.34
C THR A 26 -13.20 15.49 5.97
N SER A 27 -12.37 15.65 4.94
CA SER A 27 -12.76 16.25 3.65
C SER A 27 -12.43 15.39 2.43
N ASP A 28 -11.86 14.18 2.61
CA ASP A 28 -11.47 13.31 1.51
C ASP A 28 -12.67 13.04 0.58
N THR A 29 -12.53 13.45 -0.68
CA THR A 29 -13.61 13.37 -1.68
C THR A 29 -13.01 13.05 -3.04
N LEU A 30 -13.53 12.00 -3.70
CA LEU A 30 -13.20 11.65 -5.07
C LEU A 30 -14.46 11.72 -5.94
N MET A 31 -14.39 12.45 -7.04
CA MET A 31 -15.49 12.62 -7.99
C MET A 31 -15.06 12.21 -9.39
N LEU A 32 -15.93 11.48 -10.09
CA LEU A 32 -15.73 11.08 -11.48
C LEU A 32 -16.92 11.50 -12.33
N PHE A 33 -16.65 12.19 -13.43
CA PHE A 33 -17.65 12.72 -14.34
C PHE A 33 -17.50 12.11 -15.74
N ALA A 34 -18.59 11.69 -16.35
CA ALA A 34 -18.64 11.23 -17.73
C ALA A 34 -19.51 12.20 -18.56
N THR A 35 -18.90 12.93 -19.49
CA THR A 35 -19.58 13.98 -20.27
C THR A 35 -20.48 13.42 -21.38
N GLY A 36 -20.19 12.21 -21.85
CA GLY A 36 -20.89 11.59 -22.99
C GLY A 36 -20.43 12.09 -24.36
N ALA A 37 -19.37 12.89 -24.45
CA ALA A 37 -18.88 13.47 -25.71
C ALA A 37 -18.52 12.42 -26.79
N ALA A 38 -18.07 11.22 -26.38
CA ALA A 38 -17.78 10.12 -27.29
C ALA A 38 -19.00 9.61 -28.09
N ALA A 39 -20.22 10.05 -27.76
CA ALA A 39 -21.40 9.81 -28.58
C ALA A 39 -21.27 10.42 -29.98
N GLU A 40 -20.53 11.52 -30.14
CA GLU A 40 -20.22 12.13 -31.44
C GLU A 40 -19.34 11.22 -32.31
N ASP A 41 -18.51 10.38 -31.68
CA ASP A 41 -17.69 9.35 -32.31
C ASP A 41 -18.44 8.01 -32.49
N GLY A 42 -19.76 8.01 -32.33
CA GLY A 42 -20.62 6.83 -32.48
C GLY A 42 -20.61 5.85 -31.31
N GLN A 43 -20.02 6.22 -30.15
CA GLN A 43 -20.05 5.37 -28.97
C GLN A 43 -21.43 5.38 -28.31
N ALA A 44 -21.95 4.18 -28.05
CA ALA A 44 -23.19 4.04 -27.31
C ALA A 44 -22.96 4.17 -25.80
N ARG A 45 -23.93 4.77 -25.12
CA ARG A 45 -23.93 4.89 -23.66
C ARG A 45 -23.88 3.52 -22.99
N ILE A 46 -23.04 3.41 -21.96
CA ILE A 46 -22.96 2.24 -21.07
C ILE A 46 -23.88 2.48 -19.86
N GLU A 47 -24.88 1.61 -19.69
CA GLU A 47 -25.78 1.68 -18.54
C GLU A 47 -25.34 0.80 -17.35
N ARG A 48 -24.64 -0.31 -17.63
CA ARG A 48 -24.25 -1.32 -16.64
C ARG A 48 -22.75 -1.55 -16.58
N ALA A 49 -22.24 -1.82 -15.37
CA ALA A 49 -20.81 -2.03 -15.13
C ALA A 49 -20.28 -3.42 -15.56
N ASP A 50 -21.19 -4.36 -15.82
CA ASP A 50 -20.90 -5.71 -16.33
C ASP A 50 -20.95 -5.80 -17.86
N ASP A 51 -21.19 -4.68 -18.54
CA ASP A 51 -21.14 -4.63 -20.00
C ASP A 51 -19.71 -4.95 -20.49
N PRO A 52 -19.52 -5.92 -21.40
CA PRO A 52 -18.19 -6.32 -21.86
C PRO A 52 -17.35 -5.17 -22.43
N ARG A 53 -18.00 -4.12 -22.98
CA ARG A 53 -17.33 -2.94 -23.56
C ARG A 53 -16.62 -2.09 -22.50
N VAL A 54 -16.96 -2.28 -21.22
CA VAL A 54 -16.39 -1.52 -20.09
C VAL A 54 -15.00 -1.99 -19.71
N ALA A 55 -14.59 -3.20 -20.11
CA ALA A 55 -13.34 -3.80 -19.66
C ALA A 55 -12.12 -2.90 -19.90
N ALA A 56 -11.99 -2.33 -21.11
CA ALA A 56 -10.90 -1.41 -21.44
C ALA A 56 -10.94 -0.11 -20.64
N PHE A 57 -12.13 0.47 -20.46
CA PHE A 57 -12.31 1.69 -19.65
C PHE A 57 -11.99 1.44 -18.17
N ARG A 58 -12.43 0.29 -17.61
CA ARG A 58 -12.15 -0.10 -16.23
C ARG A 58 -10.65 -0.24 -15.99
N ALA A 59 -9.93 -0.87 -16.92
CA ALA A 59 -8.47 -1.00 -16.83
C ALA A 59 -7.80 0.38 -16.80
N ALA A 60 -8.12 1.25 -17.77
CA ALA A 60 -7.57 2.60 -17.83
C ALA A 60 -7.92 3.46 -16.60
N LEU A 61 -9.18 3.37 -16.11
CA LEU A 61 -9.59 4.05 -14.89
C LEU A 61 -8.78 3.57 -13.68
N ASN A 62 -8.59 2.26 -13.52
CA ASN A 62 -7.82 1.70 -12.42
C ASN A 62 -6.34 2.08 -12.49
N GLU A 63 -5.76 2.18 -13.68
CA GLU A 63 -4.40 2.69 -13.87
C GLU A 63 -4.29 4.14 -13.39
N VAL A 64 -5.21 5.02 -13.79
CA VAL A 64 -5.24 6.42 -13.35
C VAL A 64 -5.45 6.54 -11.84
N LEU A 65 -6.40 5.79 -11.26
CA LEU A 65 -6.65 5.80 -9.82
C LEU A 65 -5.42 5.33 -9.03
N LYS A 66 -4.75 4.28 -9.51
CA LYS A 66 -3.53 3.78 -8.89
C LYS A 66 -2.43 4.84 -8.96
N ASP A 67 -2.16 5.36 -10.15
CA ASP A 67 -1.12 6.37 -10.38
C ASP A 67 -1.31 7.60 -9.47
N LEU A 68 -2.52 8.17 -9.44
CA LEU A 68 -2.84 9.31 -8.58
C LEU A 68 -2.70 8.97 -7.09
N SER A 69 -3.13 7.78 -6.64
CA SER A 69 -2.96 7.39 -5.24
C SER A 69 -1.48 7.25 -4.85
N LEU A 70 -0.62 6.74 -5.74
CA LEU A 70 0.81 6.63 -5.49
C LEU A 70 1.48 8.01 -5.47
N GLN A 71 1.04 8.95 -6.31
CA GLN A 71 1.53 10.32 -6.26
C GLN A 71 1.25 10.98 -4.90
N VAL A 72 0.07 10.76 -4.31
CA VAL A 72 -0.25 11.25 -2.95
C VAL A 72 0.71 10.68 -1.91
N VAL A 73 1.02 9.38 -1.97
CA VAL A 73 1.97 8.75 -1.03
C VAL A 73 3.37 9.32 -1.19
N ARG A 74 3.82 9.51 -2.43
CA ARG A 74 5.16 10.05 -2.74
C ARG A 74 5.32 11.50 -2.33
N ASP A 75 4.23 12.27 -2.38
CA ASP A 75 4.17 13.67 -1.95
C ASP A 75 3.73 13.79 -0.48
N GLY A 76 3.82 12.70 0.30
CA GLY A 76 3.63 12.78 1.75
C GLY A 76 4.60 13.77 2.37
N GLU A 77 4.16 14.50 3.39
CA GLU A 77 4.93 15.60 3.98
C GLU A 77 6.31 15.15 4.46
N GLY A 78 7.36 15.67 3.82
CA GLY A 78 8.74 15.30 4.15
C GLY A 78 9.13 13.87 3.76
N ALA A 79 8.33 13.17 2.97
CA ALA A 79 8.64 11.83 2.47
C ALA A 79 9.83 11.85 1.52
N THR A 80 10.65 10.79 1.59
CA THR A 80 11.76 10.56 0.66
C THR A 80 11.71 9.21 -0.02
N LYS A 81 10.94 8.28 0.56
CA LYS A 81 10.81 6.89 0.10
C LYS A 81 9.35 6.44 0.16
N MET A 82 8.96 5.60 -0.79
CA MET A 82 7.67 4.91 -0.83
C MET A 82 7.88 3.44 -0.51
N LEU A 83 7.02 2.89 0.35
CA LEU A 83 6.96 1.47 0.65
C LEU A 83 5.72 0.86 -0.01
N GLU A 84 5.90 -0.24 -0.74
CA GLU A 84 4.81 -1.09 -1.24
C GLU A 84 4.73 -2.34 -0.37
N ILE A 85 3.76 -2.39 0.55
CA ILE A 85 3.62 -3.48 1.52
C ILE A 85 2.59 -4.46 1.01
N THR A 86 3.03 -5.64 0.57
CA THR A 86 2.17 -6.74 0.15
C THR A 86 2.14 -7.83 1.22
N VAL A 87 0.95 -8.11 1.73
CA VAL A 87 0.70 -9.21 2.67
C VAL A 87 0.00 -10.34 1.94
N THR A 88 0.51 -11.56 2.08
CA THR A 88 -0.09 -12.79 1.53
C THR A 88 -0.32 -13.82 2.62
N GLY A 89 -1.08 -14.87 2.30
CA GLY A 89 -1.23 -16.01 3.19
C GLY A 89 -2.05 -15.70 4.44
N ALA A 90 -2.84 -14.62 4.47
CA ALA A 90 -3.73 -14.35 5.60
C ALA A 90 -5.03 -15.19 5.51
N GLU A 91 -5.85 -15.18 6.56
CA GLU A 91 -7.15 -15.91 6.55
C GLU A 91 -8.16 -15.34 5.55
N SER A 92 -8.02 -14.05 5.20
CA SER A 92 -8.84 -13.36 4.20
C SER A 92 -8.13 -12.11 3.68
N ASP A 93 -8.58 -11.55 2.55
CA ASP A 93 -8.06 -10.28 2.03
C ASP A 93 -8.27 -9.13 3.02
N ALA A 94 -9.37 -9.16 3.78
CA ALA A 94 -9.63 -8.18 4.83
C ALA A 94 -8.60 -8.27 5.98
N ALA A 95 -8.23 -9.49 6.39
CA ALA A 95 -7.17 -9.72 7.37
C ALA A 95 -5.80 -9.27 6.83
N ALA A 96 -5.47 -9.65 5.59
CA ALA A 96 -4.24 -9.21 4.93
C ALA A 96 -4.14 -7.68 4.88
N LYS A 97 -5.24 -6.99 4.55
CA LYS A 97 -5.30 -5.53 4.49
C LYS A 97 -5.09 -4.89 5.87
N ARG A 98 -5.66 -5.44 6.94
CA ARG A 98 -5.46 -4.94 8.30
C ARG A 98 -4.01 -5.11 8.76
N ILE A 99 -3.38 -6.24 8.42
CA ILE A 99 -1.95 -6.46 8.69
C ILE A 99 -1.10 -5.46 7.89
N ALA A 100 -1.37 -5.29 6.59
CA ALA A 100 -0.64 -4.36 5.72
C ALA A 100 -0.73 -2.91 6.23
N LEU A 101 -1.93 -2.46 6.64
CA LEU A 101 -2.14 -1.15 7.27
C LEU A 101 -1.40 -1.03 8.61
N SER A 102 -1.35 -2.07 9.44
CA SER A 102 -0.61 -2.06 10.70
C SER A 102 0.90 -1.86 10.49
N ILE A 103 1.46 -2.47 9.45
CA ILE A 103 2.85 -2.28 9.00
C ILE A 103 3.04 -0.85 8.47
N ALA A 104 2.17 -0.43 7.56
CA ALA A 104 2.23 0.88 6.90
C ALA A 104 2.14 2.04 7.90
N ASN A 105 1.28 1.93 8.91
CA ASN A 105 1.07 2.94 9.94
C ASN A 105 2.12 2.89 11.07
N SER A 106 3.10 1.98 11.03
CA SER A 106 4.05 1.82 12.12
C SER A 106 5.16 2.88 12.06
N PRO A 107 5.28 3.80 13.05
CA PRO A 107 6.35 4.80 13.03
C PRO A 107 7.74 4.15 13.04
N LEU A 108 7.89 3.00 13.70
CA LEU A 108 9.14 2.25 13.70
C LEU A 108 9.48 1.69 12.32
N VAL A 109 8.51 1.18 11.56
CA VAL A 109 8.78 0.72 10.18
C VAL A 109 9.13 1.90 9.29
N LYS A 110 8.34 2.98 9.35
CA LYS A 110 8.55 4.19 8.56
C LYS A 110 9.90 4.87 8.84
N THR A 111 10.33 4.92 10.10
CA THR A 111 11.65 5.47 10.47
C THR A 111 12.80 4.52 10.11
N ALA A 112 12.59 3.21 10.09
CA ALA A 112 13.60 2.28 9.57
C ALA A 112 13.82 2.49 8.07
N ALA A 113 12.74 2.71 7.30
CA ALA A 113 12.84 3.06 5.89
C ALA A 113 13.57 4.40 5.66
N ALA A 114 13.24 5.45 6.43
CA ALA A 114 13.95 6.73 6.37
C ALA A 114 15.44 6.59 6.69
N GLY A 115 15.79 5.68 7.61
CA GLY A 115 17.16 5.37 8.00
C GLY A 115 17.88 4.34 7.13
N GLU A 116 17.23 3.87 6.05
CA GLU A 116 17.76 2.85 5.14
C GLU A 116 18.14 1.53 5.85
N ASP A 117 17.44 1.22 6.96
CA ASP A 117 17.67 0.07 7.84
C ASP A 117 16.70 -1.08 7.50
N ALA A 118 17.24 -2.23 7.11
CA ALA A 118 16.49 -3.44 6.75
C ALA A 118 15.96 -4.20 8.00
N ASN A 119 15.23 -3.50 8.85
CA ASN A 119 14.84 -3.98 10.17
C ASN A 119 13.56 -4.82 10.14
N TRP A 120 13.68 -6.08 9.72
CA TRP A 120 12.54 -7.00 9.65
C TRP A 120 11.90 -7.31 11.01
N GLY A 121 12.62 -7.15 12.12
CA GLY A 121 12.05 -7.27 13.47
C GLY A 121 10.92 -6.27 13.73
N ARG A 122 11.02 -5.05 13.17
CA ARG A 122 9.96 -4.04 13.24
C ARG A 122 8.74 -4.41 12.39
N ILE A 123 8.93 -5.18 11.32
CA ILE A 123 7.82 -5.75 10.53
C ILE A 123 7.10 -6.82 11.35
N VAL A 124 7.82 -7.76 11.98
CA VAL A 124 7.22 -8.79 12.85
C VAL A 124 6.41 -8.15 13.98
N MET A 125 6.98 -7.13 14.64
CA MET A 125 6.25 -6.36 15.66
C MET A 125 4.97 -5.72 15.12
N ALA A 126 5.02 -5.13 13.91
CA ALA A 126 3.86 -4.50 13.31
C ALA A 126 2.78 -5.51 12.87
N VAL A 127 3.17 -6.70 12.44
CA VAL A 127 2.24 -7.82 12.22
C VAL A 127 1.58 -8.22 13.53
N GLY A 128 2.35 -8.41 14.61
CA GLY A 128 1.85 -8.83 15.92
C GLY A 128 0.87 -7.85 16.56
N LYS A 129 1.02 -6.53 16.33
CA LYS A 129 0.07 -5.52 16.85
C LYS A 129 -1.18 -5.31 15.98
N SER A 130 -1.30 -6.01 14.84
CA SER A 130 -2.41 -5.80 13.89
C SER A 130 -3.78 -6.23 14.43
N GLY A 131 -3.81 -7.10 15.44
CA GLY A 131 -5.04 -7.72 15.95
C GLY A 131 -5.54 -8.90 15.12
N GLU A 132 -4.88 -9.22 14.01
CA GLU A 132 -5.18 -10.40 13.18
C GLU A 132 -4.45 -11.64 13.68
N MET A 133 -4.95 -12.82 13.28
CA MET A 133 -4.23 -14.06 13.50
C MET A 133 -2.90 -14.03 12.74
N ALA A 134 -1.83 -14.30 13.48
CA ALA A 134 -0.49 -14.51 12.93
C ALA A 134 0.21 -15.55 13.80
N ASP A 135 0.85 -16.51 13.16
CA ASP A 135 1.76 -17.43 13.81
C ASP A 135 3.19 -17.01 13.46
N ARG A 136 3.94 -16.56 14.47
CA ARG A 136 5.30 -16.07 14.29
C ARG A 136 6.15 -17.08 13.54
N ASP A 137 6.03 -18.36 13.87
CA ASP A 137 6.92 -19.42 13.38
C ASP A 137 6.59 -19.83 11.92
N ARG A 138 5.56 -19.21 11.30
CA ARG A 138 5.20 -19.40 9.89
C ARG A 138 5.53 -18.19 9.02
N LEU A 139 5.91 -17.07 9.62
CA LEU A 139 6.13 -15.82 8.89
C LEU A 139 7.33 -15.92 7.96
N ALA A 140 7.20 -15.35 6.77
CA ALA A 140 8.32 -15.03 5.90
C ALA A 140 8.24 -13.58 5.43
N ILE A 141 9.39 -12.90 5.35
CA ILE A 141 9.48 -11.47 5.05
C ILE A 141 10.55 -11.24 3.99
N TRP A 142 10.27 -10.34 3.05
CA TRP A 142 11.19 -9.89 2.02
C TRP A 142 11.26 -8.36 1.96
N PHE A 143 12.45 -7.85 1.67
CA PHE A 143 12.64 -6.49 1.13
C PHE A 143 13.11 -6.64 -0.32
N GLY A 144 12.33 -6.12 -1.27
CA GLY A 144 12.53 -6.43 -2.69
C GLY A 144 12.46 -7.96 -2.90
N ASP A 145 13.47 -8.49 -3.58
CA ASP A 145 13.61 -9.94 -3.79
C ASP A 145 14.42 -10.65 -2.68
N VAL A 146 14.92 -9.92 -1.67
CA VAL A 146 15.76 -10.46 -0.60
C VAL A 146 14.88 -10.97 0.54
N ARG A 147 14.84 -12.30 0.73
CA ARG A 147 14.18 -12.89 1.89
C ARG A 147 15.05 -12.68 3.14
N VAL A 148 14.49 -12.01 4.13
CA VAL A 148 15.20 -11.62 5.35
C VAL A 148 14.79 -12.44 6.56
N ALA A 149 13.57 -12.98 6.54
CA ALA A 149 13.07 -13.89 7.55
C ALA A 149 12.25 -15.02 6.91
N VAL A 150 12.32 -16.20 7.50
CA VAL A 150 11.55 -17.39 7.13
C VAL A 150 11.32 -18.24 8.38
N ASN A 151 10.12 -18.83 8.50
CA ASN A 151 9.69 -19.58 9.68
C ASN A 151 9.86 -18.79 11.00
N GLY A 152 9.63 -17.47 10.96
CA GLY A 152 9.75 -16.59 12.13
C GLY A 152 11.17 -16.25 12.57
N GLU A 153 12.19 -16.76 11.88
CA GLU A 153 13.60 -16.54 12.18
C GLU A 153 14.32 -15.84 11.03
N ARG A 154 15.54 -15.34 11.29
CA ARG A 154 16.42 -14.79 10.24
C ARG A 154 16.67 -15.85 9.18
N ASP A 155 16.54 -15.49 7.90
CA ASP A 155 16.86 -16.41 6.82
C ASP A 155 18.36 -16.80 6.90
N PRO A 156 18.73 -18.10 6.89
CA PRO A 156 20.12 -18.53 6.83
C PRO A 156 20.90 -17.92 5.66
N ASP A 157 20.24 -17.70 4.52
CA ASP A 157 20.82 -17.15 3.30
C ASP A 157 20.72 -15.61 3.24
N TYR A 158 20.27 -14.97 4.32
CA TYR A 158 20.14 -13.52 4.41
C TYR A 158 21.48 -12.78 4.22
N SER A 159 21.50 -11.88 3.24
CA SER A 159 22.57 -10.90 3.03
C SER A 159 22.11 -9.52 3.51
N GLU A 160 22.73 -9.04 4.59
CA GLU A 160 22.45 -7.70 5.14
C GLU A 160 22.78 -6.61 4.13
N GLN A 161 23.90 -6.74 3.42
CA GLN A 161 24.27 -5.80 2.37
C GLN A 161 23.20 -5.71 1.28
N ALA A 162 22.70 -6.85 0.80
CA ALA A 162 21.69 -6.88 -0.26
C ALA A 162 20.37 -6.25 0.20
N ALA A 163 19.94 -6.53 1.44
CA ALA A 163 18.74 -5.92 1.99
C ALA A 163 18.91 -4.40 2.21
N SER A 164 20.06 -3.95 2.72
CA SER A 164 20.36 -2.52 2.84
C SER A 164 20.38 -1.81 1.48
N ASP A 165 20.85 -2.47 0.41
CA ASP A 165 20.82 -1.87 -0.92
C ASP A 165 19.39 -1.70 -1.46
N VAL A 166 18.47 -2.60 -1.11
CA VAL A 166 17.03 -2.38 -1.37
C VAL A 166 16.52 -1.16 -0.60
N MET A 167 16.88 -1.02 0.68
CA MET A 167 16.39 0.08 1.53
C MET A 167 16.91 1.46 1.09
N LYS A 168 17.98 1.53 0.30
CA LYS A 168 18.49 2.79 -0.30
C LYS A 168 17.64 3.27 -1.47
N ALA A 169 16.86 2.40 -2.11
CA ALA A 169 15.97 2.79 -3.19
C ALA A 169 14.90 3.80 -2.71
N GLN A 170 14.34 4.55 -3.66
CA GLN A 170 13.16 5.38 -3.39
C GLN A 170 11.90 4.52 -3.26
N ASP A 171 11.84 3.40 -3.99
CA ASP A 171 10.72 2.46 -3.95
C ASP A 171 11.16 1.18 -3.29
N ILE A 172 10.51 0.84 -2.18
CA ILE A 172 10.88 -0.28 -1.33
C ILE A 172 9.71 -1.28 -1.31
N PRO A 173 9.78 -2.36 -2.10
CA PRO A 173 8.84 -3.45 -1.98
C PRO A 173 9.07 -4.18 -0.65
N VAL A 174 8.01 -4.41 0.10
CA VAL A 174 8.01 -5.21 1.32
C VAL A 174 6.98 -6.31 1.16
N LYS A 175 7.40 -7.57 1.21
CA LYS A 175 6.48 -8.70 1.17
C LYS A 175 6.45 -9.39 2.52
N VAL A 176 5.26 -9.73 3.00
CA VAL A 176 5.06 -10.52 4.22
C VAL A 176 4.10 -11.66 3.91
N ASP A 177 4.55 -12.89 4.09
CA ASP A 177 3.69 -14.07 4.00
C ASP A 177 3.33 -14.55 5.40
N ILE A 178 2.02 -14.60 5.68
CA ILE A 178 1.46 -14.99 6.98
C ILE A 178 1.30 -16.51 7.09
N GLY A 179 1.16 -17.17 5.93
CA GLY A 179 1.12 -18.63 5.84
C GLY A 179 -0.13 -19.31 6.40
N LEU A 180 -1.16 -18.60 6.83
CA LEU A 180 -2.39 -19.14 7.44
C LEU A 180 -3.53 -19.44 6.45
N GLY A 181 -3.52 -18.85 5.25
CA GLY A 181 -4.61 -18.98 4.27
C GLY A 181 -4.21 -18.51 2.86
N THR A 182 -5.17 -17.96 2.12
CA THR A 182 -4.96 -17.44 0.74
C THR A 182 -5.23 -15.95 0.60
N GLY A 183 -5.59 -15.27 1.69
CA GLY A 183 -5.89 -13.85 1.70
C GLY A 183 -4.68 -13.00 1.34
N SER A 184 -4.92 -11.95 0.56
CA SER A 184 -3.86 -11.04 0.12
C SER A 184 -4.33 -9.58 0.05
N ALA A 185 -3.41 -8.66 0.29
CA ALA A 185 -3.64 -7.23 0.10
C ALA A 185 -2.31 -6.49 -0.07
N THR A 186 -2.33 -5.41 -0.83
CA THR A 186 -1.20 -4.47 -0.94
C THR A 186 -1.63 -3.10 -0.42
N VAL A 187 -0.75 -2.46 0.37
CA VAL A 187 -0.93 -1.11 0.89
C VAL A 187 0.33 -0.29 0.63
N TRP A 188 0.16 0.98 0.25
CA TRP A 188 1.28 1.90 0.04
C TRP A 188 1.41 2.92 1.17
N THR A 189 2.65 3.22 1.55
CA THR A 189 2.96 4.30 2.49
C THR A 189 4.29 4.94 2.14
N CYS A 190 4.67 5.98 2.87
CA CYS A 190 5.99 6.60 2.79
C CYS A 190 6.81 6.32 4.05
N ASP A 191 8.05 6.79 4.08
CA ASP A 191 8.86 6.84 5.29
C ASP A 191 8.39 7.93 6.27
N LEU A 192 9.04 8.01 7.45
CA LEU A 192 8.77 9.05 8.46
C LEU A 192 10.09 9.75 8.76
N THR A 193 10.21 10.99 8.30
CA THR A 193 11.46 11.77 8.37
C THR A 193 11.38 12.85 9.44
N LYS A 194 12.50 13.54 9.67
CA LYS A 194 12.51 14.74 10.51
C LYS A 194 11.74 15.90 9.88
N GLU A 195 11.67 15.95 8.55
CA GLU A 195 10.98 17.02 7.81
C GLU A 195 9.47 16.97 8.05
N TYR A 196 8.88 15.78 8.15
CA TYR A 196 7.47 15.62 8.56
C TYR A 196 7.17 16.35 9.87
N VAL A 197 8.08 16.20 10.86
CA VAL A 197 7.94 16.87 12.17
C VAL A 197 8.15 18.37 12.06
N ALA A 198 9.08 18.84 11.20
CA ALA A 198 9.31 20.27 10.98
C ALA A 198 8.08 20.94 10.35
N ILE A 199 7.54 20.37 9.27
CA ILE A 199 6.35 20.85 8.57
C ILE A 199 5.16 20.97 9.53
N ASN A 200 4.89 19.91 10.29
CA ASN A 200 3.72 19.85 11.16
C ASN A 200 3.90 20.50 12.54
N GLY A 201 5.13 20.62 13.01
CA GLY A 201 5.47 21.26 14.28
C GLY A 201 5.51 22.78 14.18
N ASP A 202 5.94 23.33 13.04
CA ASP A 202 6.14 24.77 12.87
C ASP A 202 4.95 25.49 12.22
N TYR A 203 3.89 24.76 11.83
CA TYR A 203 2.77 25.28 11.04
C TYR A 203 1.98 26.44 11.68
N ARG A 204 2.17 26.69 12.98
CA ARG A 204 1.48 27.77 13.73
C ARG A 204 2.43 28.63 14.57
N SER A 205 3.74 28.58 14.31
CA SER A 205 4.78 29.34 15.02
C SER A 205 5.09 30.66 14.32
#